data_AF-A0A966XCL7-F1
#
_entry.id   AF-A0A966XCL7-F1
#
_cell.length_a   1.000
_cell.length_b   1.000
_cell.length_c   1.000
_cell.angle_alpha   90.00
_cell.angle_beta   90.00
_cell.angle_gamma   90.00
#
_symmetry.space_group_name_H-M   'P 1'
#
loop_
_entity.id
_entity.type
_entity.pdbx_description
1 polymer ?
#
loop_
_entity_poly.entity_id
_entity_poly.type
_entity_poly.pdbx_seq_one_letter_code
_entity_poly.pdbx_strand_id
1 'polypeptide(L)'
;MRTLLAIVISATIFWSAYWAIGAQRSKADINAWLVDKNNSGFDIQVEDVSLWGFPNRFDVTLTPISIEVMDWGFAWRAAFLQILRLSYEKDHSVFVFPEYHHLKIAENDVEITSDQMRASSVFLKDKAHRIVLEAKDLHLRGTNFDVRFENAQLALLLSTDQNKLRLTLLSGNTASFGGPQRLSLSAEFASDQLLIDQDLALFDVSSLRFYNIDLQLEDKIMFQTSDTLGFADLFAEPVLLQAMQSVKMK
;
A
#
# COMPACT_ATOMS: atom_id res chain seq x y z
N MET A 1 13.37 -49.03 5.72
CA MET A 1 14.00 -47.85 6.36
C MET A 1 14.97 -47.10 5.42
N ARG A 2 15.97 -47.76 4.81
CA ARG A 2 16.93 -47.10 3.89
C ARG A 2 16.29 -46.41 2.68
N THR A 3 15.31 -47.05 2.03
CA THR A 3 14.62 -46.46 0.86
C THR A 3 13.80 -45.22 1.23
N LEU A 4 13.06 -45.26 2.34
CA LEU A 4 12.29 -44.11 2.83
C LEU A 4 13.21 -42.94 3.17
N LEU A 5 14.32 -43.22 3.85
CA LEU A 5 15.33 -42.21 4.16
C LEU A 5 15.91 -41.57 2.90
N ALA A 6 16.25 -42.37 1.88
CA ALA A 6 16.73 -41.87 0.61
C ALA A 6 15.70 -40.96 -0.07
N ILE A 7 14.43 -41.36 -0.10
CA ILE A 7 13.33 -40.55 -0.68
C ILE A 7 13.21 -39.20 0.03
N VAL A 8 13.20 -39.20 1.37
CA VAL A 8 13.08 -37.97 2.15
C VAL A 8 14.28 -37.05 1.90
N ILE A 9 15.50 -37.59 1.94
CA ILE A 9 16.72 -36.81 1.65
C ILE A 9 16.67 -36.22 0.24
N SER A 10 16.31 -37.01 -0.76
CA SER A 10 16.17 -36.53 -2.13
C SER A 10 15.13 -35.41 -2.24
N ALA A 11 13.95 -35.57 -1.63
CA ALA A 11 12.91 -34.55 -1.62
C ALA A 11 13.40 -33.25 -0.95
N THR A 12 14.09 -33.34 0.18
CA THR A 12 14.69 -32.18 0.86
C THR A 12 15.71 -31.48 -0.03
N ILE A 13 16.60 -32.23 -0.70
CA ILE A 13 17.60 -31.65 -1.60
C ILE A 13 16.92 -30.93 -2.77
N PHE A 14 15.94 -31.56 -3.41
CA PHE A 14 15.21 -30.95 -4.53
C PHE A 14 14.47 -29.69 -4.10
N TRP A 15 13.77 -29.71 -2.97
CA TRP A 15 13.07 -28.54 -2.45
C TRP A 15 14.03 -27.41 -2.07
N SER A 16 15.17 -27.75 -1.44
CA SER A 16 16.20 -26.76 -1.09
C SER A 16 16.82 -26.13 -2.32
N ALA A 17 17.10 -26.91 -3.36
CA ALA A 17 17.63 -26.41 -4.63
C ALA A 17 16.62 -25.51 -5.34
N TYR A 18 15.35 -25.92 -5.39
CA TYR A 18 14.25 -25.10 -5.92
C TYR A 18 14.16 -23.76 -5.21
N TRP A 19 14.16 -23.76 -3.88
CA TRP A 19 14.11 -22.54 -3.09
C TRP A 19 15.34 -21.65 -3.33
N ALA A 20 16.54 -22.22 -3.35
CA ALA A 20 17.77 -21.46 -3.57
C ALA A 20 17.77 -20.73 -4.91
N ILE A 21 17.30 -21.38 -5.98
CA ILE A 21 17.14 -20.77 -7.31
C ILE A 21 16.08 -19.66 -7.25
N GLY A 22 14.93 -19.90 -6.60
CA GLY A 22 13.87 -18.91 -6.47
C GLY A 22 14.30 -17.68 -5.65
N ALA A 23 15.05 -17.88 -4.58
CA ALA A 23 15.61 -16.82 -3.74
C ALA A 23 16.59 -15.93 -4.54
N GLN A 24 17.50 -16.54 -5.32
CA GLN A 24 18.42 -15.79 -6.18
C GLN A 24 17.68 -14.96 -7.22
N ARG A 25 16.64 -15.54 -7.87
CA ARG A 25 15.80 -14.81 -8.82
C ARG A 25 15.05 -13.66 -8.14
N SER A 26 14.41 -13.90 -7.00
CA SER A 26 13.68 -12.87 -6.27
C SER A 26 14.57 -11.69 -5.87
N LYS A 27 15.82 -11.95 -5.47
CA LYS A 27 16.79 -10.88 -5.16
C LYS A 27 17.24 -10.14 -6.42
N ALA A 28 17.47 -10.86 -7.53
CA ALA A 28 17.82 -10.26 -8.81
C ALA A 28 16.69 -9.39 -9.38
N ASP A 29 15.44 -9.85 -9.30
CA ASP A 29 14.25 -9.12 -9.77
C ASP A 29 14.09 -7.80 -9.01
N ILE A 30 14.27 -7.80 -7.68
CA ILE A 30 14.24 -6.58 -6.87
C ILE A 30 15.35 -5.60 -7.26
N ASN A 31 16.58 -6.07 -7.46
CA ASN A 31 17.68 -5.21 -7.90
C ASN A 31 17.44 -4.64 -9.30
N ALA A 32 16.93 -5.45 -10.23
CA ALA A 32 16.58 -5.00 -11.57
C ALA A 32 15.47 -3.95 -11.53
N TRP A 33 14.44 -4.17 -10.70
CA TRP A 33 13.36 -3.22 -10.46
C TRP A 33 13.86 -1.88 -9.93
N LEU A 34 14.77 -1.88 -8.93
CA LEU A 34 15.37 -0.65 -8.40
C LEU A 34 16.08 0.16 -9.50
N VAL A 35 16.85 -0.51 -10.36
CA VAL A 35 17.56 0.13 -11.47
C VAL A 35 16.57 0.67 -12.52
N ASP A 36 15.57 -0.11 -12.90
CA ASP A 36 14.55 0.29 -13.88
C ASP A 36 13.76 1.53 -13.40
N LYS A 37 13.36 1.55 -12.13
CA LYS A 37 12.67 2.69 -11.54
C LYS A 37 13.58 3.92 -11.44
N ASN A 38 14.84 3.74 -11.09
CA ASN A 38 15.82 4.84 -11.10
C ASN A 38 15.99 5.47 -12.49
N ASN A 39 15.93 4.66 -13.54
CA ASN A 39 15.98 5.15 -14.93
C ASN A 39 14.66 5.79 -15.39
N SER A 40 13.56 5.55 -14.68
CA SER A 40 12.21 6.02 -15.02
C SER A 40 11.78 7.27 -14.24
N GLY A 41 12.71 7.97 -13.58
CA GLY A 41 12.46 9.24 -12.89
C GLY A 41 12.19 9.13 -11.38
N PHE A 42 12.32 7.93 -10.80
CA PHE A 42 12.34 7.75 -9.36
C PHE A 42 13.79 7.86 -8.85
N ASP A 43 14.01 8.41 -7.67
CA ASP A 43 15.29 8.28 -6.95
C ASP A 43 15.05 7.38 -5.74
N ILE A 44 15.32 6.08 -5.94
CA ILE A 44 15.20 5.05 -4.92
C ILE A 44 16.59 4.69 -4.39
N GLN A 45 16.79 4.94 -3.10
CA GLN A 45 18.02 4.61 -2.40
C GLN A 45 17.73 3.53 -1.35
N VAL A 46 18.54 2.47 -1.39
CA VAL A 46 18.50 1.34 -0.45
C VAL A 46 19.93 0.97 -0.11
N GLU A 47 20.28 0.89 1.18
CA GLU A 47 21.66 0.53 1.58
C GLU A 47 21.88 -0.98 1.58
N ASP A 48 20.93 -1.77 2.06
CA ASP A 48 20.97 -3.22 2.06
C ASP A 48 19.68 -3.87 1.54
N VAL A 49 19.86 -4.96 0.81
CA VAL A 49 18.78 -5.86 0.35
C VAL A 49 19.06 -7.25 0.86
N SER A 50 18.34 -7.65 1.92
CA SER A 50 18.43 -8.98 2.50
C SER A 50 17.25 -9.86 2.09
N LEU A 51 17.44 -11.18 2.10
CA LEU A 51 16.39 -12.16 1.79
C LEU A 51 16.44 -13.33 2.78
N TRP A 52 15.29 -13.65 3.36
CA TRP A 52 15.08 -14.75 4.30
C TRP A 52 13.87 -15.62 3.90
N GLY A 53 13.54 -16.65 4.70
CA GLY A 53 12.29 -17.40 4.55
C GLY A 53 12.41 -18.86 4.07
N PHE A 54 13.62 -19.44 4.10
CA PHE A 54 13.80 -20.84 3.72
C PHE A 54 12.85 -21.79 4.48
N PRO A 55 12.21 -22.78 3.81
CA PRO A 55 12.21 -23.05 2.37
C PRO A 55 10.90 -22.64 1.66
N ASN A 56 9.98 -22.00 2.39
CA ASN A 56 8.61 -21.81 1.93
C ASN A 56 8.25 -20.34 1.67
N ARG A 57 9.21 -19.42 1.88
CA ARG A 57 9.01 -17.98 1.75
C ARG A 57 10.22 -17.30 1.11
N PHE A 58 9.96 -16.18 0.45
CA PHE A 58 10.93 -15.20 0.01
C PHE A 58 10.57 -13.89 0.70
N ASP A 59 11.22 -13.63 1.82
CA ASP A 59 11.02 -12.43 2.62
C ASP A 59 12.17 -11.47 2.32
N VAL A 60 11.94 -10.49 1.45
CA VAL A 60 12.92 -9.46 1.10
C VAL A 60 12.79 -8.30 2.07
N THR A 61 13.90 -7.78 2.59
CA THR A 61 13.91 -6.56 3.41
C THR A 61 14.84 -5.54 2.78
N LEU A 62 14.31 -4.36 2.50
CA LEU A 62 15.05 -3.18 2.04
C LEU A 62 15.34 -2.32 3.27
N THR A 63 16.58 -1.96 3.54
CA THR A 63 16.94 -1.26 4.79
C THR A 63 18.16 -0.37 4.64
N PRO A 64 18.07 0.91 5.04
CA PRO A 64 16.87 1.74 4.99
C PRO A 64 16.38 1.93 3.54
N ILE A 65 15.22 2.56 3.36
CA ILE A 65 14.70 2.90 2.03
C ILE A 65 14.24 4.36 1.98
N SER A 66 14.62 5.04 0.91
CA SER A 66 14.04 6.32 0.52
C SER A 66 13.66 6.29 -0.95
N ILE A 67 12.54 6.90 -1.27
CA ILE A 67 12.01 7.06 -2.62
C ILE A 67 11.70 8.54 -2.81
N GLU A 68 12.20 9.15 -3.86
CA GLU A 68 11.89 10.54 -4.21
C GLU A 68 11.47 10.64 -5.68
N VAL A 69 10.51 11.50 -5.98
CA VAL A 69 10.04 11.78 -7.34
C VAL A 69 9.84 13.27 -7.48
N MET A 70 10.68 13.89 -8.31
CA MET A 70 10.73 15.34 -8.44
C MET A 70 9.48 15.91 -9.13
N ASP A 71 9.01 15.22 -10.18
CA ASP A 71 7.97 15.73 -11.09
C ASP A 71 6.66 16.13 -10.40
N TRP A 72 6.28 15.43 -9.34
CA TRP A 72 5.05 15.70 -8.59
C TRP A 72 5.28 15.84 -7.07
N GLY A 73 6.53 16.05 -6.67
CA GLY A 73 6.91 16.39 -5.29
C GLY A 73 6.63 15.28 -4.27
N PHE A 74 6.83 14.02 -4.66
CA PHE A 74 6.68 12.87 -3.77
C PHE A 74 8.02 12.51 -3.13
N ALA A 75 8.03 12.28 -1.82
CA ALA A 75 9.14 11.60 -1.17
C ALA A 75 8.64 10.70 -0.04
N TRP A 76 9.15 9.48 0.07
CA TRP A 76 8.84 8.57 1.15
C TRP A 76 10.13 8.00 1.73
N ARG A 77 10.26 8.01 3.05
CA ARG A 77 11.46 7.49 3.75
C ARG A 77 11.04 6.62 4.92
N ALA A 78 11.70 5.48 5.07
CA ALA A 78 11.39 4.49 6.08
C ALA A 78 12.65 3.75 6.54
N ALA A 79 12.64 3.31 7.81
CA ALA A 79 13.73 2.53 8.37
C ALA A 79 13.89 1.17 7.67
N PHE A 80 12.82 0.58 7.15
CA PHE A 80 12.85 -0.57 6.27
C PHE A 80 11.57 -0.67 5.44
N LEU A 81 11.57 -1.54 4.44
CA LEU A 81 10.36 -2.08 3.82
C LEU A 81 10.53 -3.59 3.65
N GLN A 82 9.60 -4.38 4.18
CA GLN A 82 9.65 -5.83 4.04
C GLN A 82 8.62 -6.30 3.02
N ILE A 83 9.02 -7.15 2.08
CA ILE A 83 8.17 -7.74 1.04
C ILE A 83 8.17 -9.24 1.27
N LEU A 84 7.02 -9.77 1.69
CA LEU A 84 6.81 -11.16 2.06
C LEU A 84 6.04 -11.87 0.96
N ARG A 85 6.55 -13.02 0.52
CA ARG A 85 5.87 -13.86 -0.49
C ARG A 85 6.13 -15.33 -0.21
N LEU A 86 5.16 -16.20 -0.46
CA LEU A 86 5.38 -17.65 -0.38
C LEU A 86 6.20 -18.11 -1.59
N SER A 87 7.11 -19.06 -1.41
CA SER A 87 8.02 -19.49 -2.49
C SER A 87 7.31 -20.13 -3.68
N TYR A 88 6.09 -20.63 -3.46
CA TYR A 88 5.24 -21.31 -4.44
C TYR A 88 4.02 -20.50 -4.88
N GLU A 89 3.81 -19.30 -4.34
CA GLU A 89 2.68 -18.41 -4.69
C GLU A 89 3.23 -17.07 -5.15
N LYS A 90 3.22 -16.82 -6.46
CA LYS A 90 3.84 -15.62 -7.05
C LYS A 90 2.91 -14.41 -7.02
N ASP A 91 1.61 -14.67 -7.04
CA ASP A 91 0.59 -13.67 -7.29
C ASP A 91 0.12 -12.98 -6.01
N HIS A 92 0.66 -13.38 -4.85
CA HIS A 92 0.32 -12.80 -3.54
C HIS A 92 1.60 -12.33 -2.82
N SER A 93 1.71 -11.02 -2.64
CA SER A 93 2.77 -10.41 -1.84
C SER A 93 2.18 -9.56 -0.72
N VAL A 94 2.88 -9.51 0.42
CA VAL A 94 2.55 -8.65 1.55
C VAL A 94 3.72 -7.73 1.87
N PHE A 95 3.46 -6.44 1.90
CA PHE A 95 4.40 -5.39 2.29
C PHE A 95 4.19 -5.09 3.77
N VAL A 96 5.27 -4.95 4.53
CA VAL A 96 5.26 -4.56 5.94
C VAL A 96 6.06 -3.28 6.09
N PHE A 97 5.41 -2.28 6.68
CA PHE A 97 5.95 -0.96 6.94
C PHE A 97 6.47 -0.88 8.39
N PRO A 98 7.47 -0.03 8.67
CA PRO A 98 7.95 0.20 10.02
C PRO A 98 6.90 0.97 10.84
N GLU A 99 7.06 0.96 12.16
CA GLU A 99 6.18 1.73 13.06
C GLU A 99 6.19 3.22 12.75
N TYR A 100 7.33 3.78 12.34
CA TYR A 100 7.49 5.18 11.96
C TYR A 100 8.06 5.29 10.54
N HIS A 101 7.43 6.13 9.72
CA HIS A 101 7.97 6.55 8.44
C HIS A 101 7.44 7.93 8.05
N HIS A 102 8.06 8.51 7.04
CA HIS A 102 7.84 9.88 6.64
C HIS A 102 7.40 9.94 5.19
N LEU A 103 6.37 10.73 4.91
CA LEU A 103 5.80 10.91 3.59
C LEU A 103 5.68 12.40 3.29
N LYS A 104 6.26 12.83 2.19
CA LYS A 104 6.09 14.14 1.60
C LYS A 104 5.31 13.99 0.30
N ILE A 105 4.24 14.76 0.15
CA ILE A 105 3.47 14.85 -1.09
C ILE A 105 3.23 16.32 -1.39
N ALA A 106 3.72 16.79 -2.54
CA ALA A 106 3.76 18.20 -2.90
C ALA A 106 4.45 19.05 -1.81
N GLU A 107 3.71 19.95 -1.16
CA GLU A 107 4.20 20.79 -0.06
C GLU A 107 3.89 20.21 1.33
N ASN A 108 3.12 19.13 1.39
CA ASN A 108 2.70 18.55 2.66
C ASN A 108 3.71 17.53 3.14
N ASP A 109 4.13 17.71 4.38
CA ASP A 109 4.98 16.78 5.11
C ASP A 109 4.13 16.05 6.16
N VAL A 110 4.21 14.73 6.17
CA VAL A 110 3.37 13.85 6.98
C VAL A 110 4.23 12.79 7.65
N GLU A 111 4.35 12.90 8.96
CA GLU A 111 4.81 11.83 9.83
C GLU A 111 3.70 10.79 9.98
N ILE A 112 4.05 9.53 9.75
CA ILE A 112 3.13 8.40 9.87
C ILE A 112 3.67 7.48 10.95
N THR A 113 2.86 7.23 11.97
CA THR A 113 3.15 6.27 13.04
C THR A 113 2.02 5.24 13.15
N SER A 114 2.33 3.96 13.37
CA SER A 114 1.32 2.92 13.58
C SER A 114 1.88 1.73 14.37
N ASP A 115 1.02 1.01 15.10
CA ASP A 115 1.40 -0.26 15.74
C ASP A 115 1.65 -1.37 14.71
N GLN A 116 0.89 -1.32 13.61
CA GLN A 116 1.02 -2.25 12.49
C GLN A 116 0.53 -1.57 11.23
N MET A 117 1.33 -1.59 10.17
CA MET A 117 0.91 -1.19 8.83
C MET A 117 1.40 -2.20 7.79
N ARG A 118 0.49 -2.69 6.97
CA ARG A 118 0.76 -3.71 5.95
C ARG A 118 -0.03 -3.44 4.70
N ALA A 119 0.52 -3.79 3.54
CA ALA A 119 -0.24 -3.84 2.30
C ALA A 119 -0.23 -5.26 1.74
N SER A 120 -1.36 -5.77 1.28
CA SER A 120 -1.43 -6.98 0.48
C SER A 120 -1.63 -6.61 -0.98
N SER A 121 -0.98 -7.35 -1.87
CA SER A 121 -1.09 -7.22 -3.33
C SER A 121 -1.38 -8.62 -3.87
N VAL A 122 -2.53 -8.79 -4.51
CA VAL A 122 -3.03 -10.08 -4.99
C VAL A 122 -3.48 -9.96 -6.44
N PHE A 123 -2.75 -10.62 -7.35
CA PHE A 123 -3.21 -10.82 -8.72
C PHE A 123 -4.23 -11.96 -8.75
N LEU A 124 -5.38 -11.70 -9.36
CA LEU A 124 -6.50 -12.61 -9.46
C LEU A 124 -6.54 -13.24 -10.86
N LYS A 125 -7.16 -14.42 -10.96
CA LYS A 125 -7.16 -15.23 -12.19
C LYS A 125 -7.86 -14.57 -13.38
N ASP A 126 -8.74 -13.60 -13.11
CA ASP A 126 -9.49 -12.79 -14.06
C ASP A 126 -8.72 -11.54 -14.54
N LYS A 127 -7.40 -11.47 -14.29
CA LYS A 127 -6.56 -10.28 -14.54
C LYS A 127 -6.95 -9.07 -13.70
N ALA A 128 -7.77 -9.26 -12.67
CA ALA A 128 -7.96 -8.23 -11.67
C ALA A 128 -6.76 -8.21 -10.71
N HIS A 129 -6.45 -7.04 -10.18
CA HIS A 129 -5.39 -6.85 -9.21
C HIS A 129 -5.95 -6.13 -7.99
N ARG A 130 -5.88 -6.79 -6.83
CA ARG A 130 -6.37 -6.26 -5.58
C ARG A 130 -5.22 -5.81 -4.70
N ILE A 131 -5.25 -4.55 -4.28
CA ILE A 131 -4.32 -3.99 -3.29
C ILE A 131 -5.12 -3.60 -2.06
N VAL A 132 -4.67 -4.02 -0.88
CA VAL A 132 -5.29 -3.59 0.39
C VAL A 132 -4.20 -3.15 1.34
N LEU A 133 -4.19 -1.88 1.69
CA LEU A 133 -3.37 -1.30 2.75
C LEU A 133 -4.21 -1.26 4.03
N GLU A 134 -3.67 -1.79 5.12
CA GLU A 134 -4.27 -1.76 6.45
C GLU A 134 -3.29 -1.18 7.45
N ALA A 135 -3.80 -0.38 8.38
CA ALA A 135 -3.06 0.13 9.51
C ALA A 135 -3.89 0.02 10.79
N LYS A 136 -3.22 -0.32 11.89
CA LYS A 136 -3.78 -0.32 13.24
C LYS A 136 -3.10 0.79 14.05
N ASP A 137 -3.89 1.52 14.82
CA ASP A 137 -3.42 2.61 15.66
C ASP A 137 -2.64 3.67 14.86
N LEU A 138 -3.17 3.99 13.66
CA LEU A 138 -2.57 4.91 12.71
C LEU A 138 -2.65 6.35 13.23
N HIS A 139 -1.50 6.99 13.35
CA HIS A 139 -1.34 8.40 13.68
C HIS A 139 -0.69 9.10 12.49
N LEU A 140 -1.39 10.10 11.96
CA LEU A 140 -0.88 10.97 10.91
C LEU A 140 -0.69 12.37 11.50
N ARG A 141 0.53 12.89 11.42
CA ARG A 141 0.84 14.25 11.83
C ARG A 141 1.46 15.01 10.68
N GLY A 142 0.83 16.10 10.29
CA GLY A 142 1.39 17.09 9.37
C GLY A 142 1.44 18.47 10.00
N THR A 143 1.78 19.48 9.20
CA THR A 143 1.94 20.86 9.68
C THR A 143 0.69 21.41 10.37
N ASN A 144 -0.50 21.10 9.83
CA ASN A 144 -1.78 21.69 10.28
C ASN A 144 -2.78 20.65 10.82
N PHE A 145 -2.39 19.38 10.90
CA PHE A 145 -3.29 18.31 11.34
C PHE A 145 -2.54 17.28 12.19
N ASP A 146 -3.26 16.74 13.17
CA ASP A 146 -2.83 15.61 13.98
C ASP A 146 -4.07 14.75 14.20
N VAL A 147 -4.10 13.58 13.57
CA VAL A 147 -5.27 12.69 13.54
C VAL A 147 -4.87 11.26 13.86
N ARG A 148 -5.71 10.58 14.65
CA ARG A 148 -5.51 9.19 15.04
C ARG A 148 -6.72 8.34 14.68
N PHE A 149 -6.45 7.19 14.09
CA PHE A 149 -7.42 6.17 13.74
C PHE A 149 -7.05 4.86 14.43
N GLU A 150 -8.03 4.18 15.02
CA GLU A 150 -7.83 2.86 15.60
C GLU A 150 -7.58 1.83 14.49
N ASN A 151 -8.31 1.96 13.38
CA ASN A 151 -8.07 1.18 12.17
C ASN A 151 -8.24 2.06 10.94
N ALA A 152 -7.37 1.87 9.97
CA ALA A 152 -7.48 2.45 8.64
C ALA A 152 -7.29 1.35 7.59
N GLN A 153 -8.12 1.35 6.56
CA GLN A 153 -8.01 0.43 5.45
C GLN A 153 -8.27 1.16 4.14
N LEU A 154 -7.34 1.03 3.19
CA LEU A 154 -7.51 1.43 1.80
C LEU A 154 -7.48 0.18 0.92
N ALA A 155 -8.57 -0.08 0.20
CA ALA A 155 -8.68 -1.16 -0.75
C ALA A 155 -8.82 -0.60 -2.16
N LEU A 156 -7.98 -1.10 -3.07
CA LEU A 156 -8.02 -0.83 -4.49
C LEU A 156 -8.30 -2.15 -5.22
N LEU A 157 -9.21 -2.12 -6.17
CA LEU A 157 -9.45 -3.20 -7.11
C LEU A 157 -9.26 -2.63 -8.51
N LEU A 158 -8.28 -3.17 -9.23
CA LEU A 158 -8.00 -2.83 -10.62
C LEU A 158 -8.52 -3.99 -11.48
N SER A 159 -9.25 -3.69 -12.53
CA SER A 159 -9.85 -4.69 -13.40
C SER A 159 -10.02 -4.13 -14.81
N THR A 160 -10.24 -5.02 -15.78
CA THR A 160 -10.52 -4.63 -17.17
C THR A 160 -11.79 -3.81 -17.30
N ASP A 161 -12.74 -4.00 -16.38
CA ASP A 161 -14.06 -3.38 -16.46
C ASP A 161 -14.09 -2.04 -15.75
N GLN A 162 -13.70 -2.02 -14.47
CA GLN A 162 -13.74 -0.83 -13.62
C GLN A 162 -12.70 -0.93 -12.50
N ASN A 163 -12.02 0.18 -12.21
CA ASN A 163 -11.22 0.29 -11.00
C ASN A 163 -12.03 0.89 -9.86
N LYS A 164 -11.87 0.34 -8.66
CA LYS A 164 -12.62 0.72 -7.47
C LYS A 164 -11.68 1.03 -6.32
N LEU A 165 -11.97 2.11 -5.62
CA LEU A 165 -11.32 2.53 -4.39
C LEU A 165 -12.33 2.46 -3.24
N ARG A 166 -11.89 1.94 -2.10
CA ARG A 166 -12.60 2.05 -0.83
C ARG A 166 -11.62 2.41 0.26
N LEU A 167 -11.85 3.52 0.93
CA LEU A 167 -11.15 3.93 2.14
C LEU A 167 -12.11 3.80 3.32
N THR A 168 -11.69 3.12 4.38
CA THR A 168 -12.43 3.00 5.64
C THR A 168 -11.52 3.46 6.77
N LEU A 169 -11.98 4.43 7.55
CA LEU A 169 -11.28 4.98 8.70
C LEU A 169 -12.19 4.80 9.92
N LEU A 170 -11.67 4.16 10.94
CA LEU A 170 -12.33 3.99 12.24
C LEU A 170 -11.60 4.89 13.23
N SER A 171 -12.27 5.96 13.66
CA SER A 171 -11.72 6.79 14.73
C SER A 171 -11.74 5.99 16.03
N GLY A 172 -10.64 6.07 16.79
CA GLY A 172 -10.64 5.61 18.16
C GLY A 172 -11.51 6.50 19.04
N ASN A 173 -11.64 6.14 20.31
CA ASN A 173 -12.36 6.92 21.33
C ASN A 173 -11.65 8.26 21.61
N THR A 174 -11.71 9.18 20.66
CA THR A 174 -11.10 10.51 20.73
C THR A 174 -12.20 11.51 21.03
N ALA A 175 -11.96 12.36 22.03
CA ALA A 175 -12.92 13.35 22.53
C ALA A 175 -13.47 14.29 21.45
N SER A 176 -12.83 14.37 20.29
CA SER A 176 -13.20 15.19 19.13
C SER A 176 -14.40 14.67 18.33
N PHE A 177 -14.78 13.39 18.49
CA PHE A 177 -15.82 12.74 17.67
C PHE A 177 -16.93 12.06 18.50
N GLY A 178 -17.00 12.28 19.82
CA GLY A 178 -18.11 11.78 20.65
C GLY A 178 -18.24 10.24 20.71
N GLY A 179 -17.24 9.48 20.26
CA GLY A 179 -17.24 8.02 20.22
C GLY A 179 -16.45 7.46 19.03
N PRO A 180 -16.36 6.13 18.89
CA PRO A 180 -15.83 5.51 17.68
C PRO A 180 -16.76 5.82 16.51
N GLN A 181 -16.20 6.35 15.43
CA GLN A 181 -16.93 6.67 14.22
C GLN A 181 -16.26 6.05 12.99
N ARG A 182 -17.06 5.42 12.14
CA ARG A 182 -16.64 4.87 10.85
C ARG A 182 -16.88 5.87 9.74
N LEU A 183 -15.80 6.38 9.17
CA LEU A 183 -15.83 7.12 7.90
C LEU A 183 -15.52 6.14 6.77
N SER A 184 -16.39 6.05 5.76
CA SER A 184 -16.14 5.27 4.56
C SER A 184 -16.27 6.11 3.31
N LEU A 185 -15.24 6.11 2.48
CA LEU A 185 -15.21 6.70 1.15
C LEU A 185 -15.13 5.56 0.14
N SER A 186 -16.01 5.57 -0.86
CA SER A 186 -15.90 4.70 -2.03
C SER A 186 -15.96 5.52 -3.30
N ALA A 187 -15.19 5.12 -4.29
CA ALA A 187 -15.16 5.76 -5.59
C ALA A 187 -14.76 4.75 -6.66
N GLU A 188 -15.17 5.01 -7.89
CA GLU A 188 -14.55 4.42 -9.06
C GLU A 188 -13.46 5.36 -9.57
N PHE A 189 -12.43 4.81 -10.21
CA PHE A 189 -11.35 5.63 -10.72
C PHE A 189 -10.78 5.14 -12.04
N ALA A 190 -10.20 6.07 -12.79
CA ALA A 190 -9.46 5.83 -14.00
C ALA A 190 -8.13 6.58 -13.95
N SER A 191 -7.17 6.11 -14.72
CA SER A 191 -5.94 6.83 -15.03
C SER A 191 -5.84 6.92 -16.55
N ASP A 192 -5.16 7.95 -17.03
CA ASP A 192 -4.81 8.09 -18.44
C ASP A 192 -3.83 6.99 -18.91
N GLN A 193 -3.24 6.23 -17.97
CA GLN A 193 -2.38 5.08 -18.23
C GLN A 193 -3.04 3.75 -17.82
N LEU A 194 -2.68 2.67 -18.53
CA LEU A 194 -3.16 1.33 -18.22
C LEU A 194 -2.54 0.85 -16.89
N LEU A 195 -3.36 0.73 -15.85
CA LEU A 195 -2.92 0.37 -14.49
C LEU A 195 -2.64 -1.12 -14.27
N ILE A 196 -3.13 -1.99 -15.17
CA ILE A 196 -3.11 -3.46 -15.00
C ILE A 196 -1.73 -4.07 -15.30
N ASP A 197 -0.87 -3.34 -16.03
CA ASP A 197 0.45 -3.83 -16.49
C ASP A 197 1.63 -3.08 -15.82
N GLN A 198 1.34 -2.19 -14.86
CA GLN A 198 2.36 -1.38 -14.19
C GLN A 198 2.62 -1.81 -12.74
N ASP A 199 3.87 -1.63 -12.31
CA ASP A 199 4.24 -1.62 -10.90
C ASP A 199 3.55 -0.47 -10.17
N LEU A 200 2.37 -0.76 -9.63
CA LEU A 200 1.52 0.16 -8.86
C LEU A 200 2.17 0.68 -7.57
N ALA A 201 3.36 0.20 -7.22
CA ALA A 201 4.11 0.72 -6.10
C ALA A 201 4.44 2.22 -6.29
N LEU A 202 4.51 2.68 -7.54
CA LEU A 202 5.07 3.99 -7.90
C LEU A 202 4.46 4.49 -9.22
N PHE A 203 3.25 5.03 -9.16
CA PHE A 203 2.55 5.64 -10.31
C PHE A 203 2.11 7.07 -9.99
N ASP A 204 1.97 7.89 -11.03
CA ASP A 204 1.55 9.28 -10.89
C ASP A 204 0.07 9.36 -10.47
N VAL A 205 -0.15 9.61 -9.18
CA VAL A 205 -1.50 9.75 -8.61
C VAL A 205 -2.22 11.01 -9.09
N SER A 206 -1.52 12.01 -9.63
CA SER A 206 -2.13 13.24 -10.13
C SER A 206 -2.94 13.01 -11.42
N SER A 207 -2.58 11.97 -12.18
CA SER A 207 -3.33 11.51 -13.35
C SER A 207 -4.67 10.85 -13.00
N LEU A 208 -4.89 10.51 -11.73
CA LEU A 208 -6.11 9.82 -11.33
C LEU A 208 -7.33 10.74 -11.44
N ARG A 209 -8.41 10.15 -11.94
CA ARG A 209 -9.74 10.74 -12.04
C ARG A 209 -10.71 9.84 -11.31
N PHE A 210 -11.44 10.39 -10.36
CA PHE A 210 -12.39 9.69 -9.52
C PHE A 210 -13.81 10.07 -9.89
N TYR A 211 -14.73 9.12 -9.87
CA TYR A 211 -16.14 9.30 -10.20
C TYR A 211 -16.98 8.32 -9.38
N ASN A 212 -18.30 8.51 -9.36
CA ASN A 212 -19.21 7.73 -8.50
C ASN A 212 -18.75 7.73 -7.03
N ILE A 213 -18.42 8.92 -6.53
CA ILE A 213 -17.84 9.11 -5.21
C ILE A 213 -18.96 9.14 -4.17
N ASP A 214 -18.80 8.35 -3.12
CA ASP A 214 -19.73 8.24 -2.01
C ASP A 214 -18.95 8.24 -0.70
N LEU A 215 -19.26 9.22 0.16
CA LEU A 215 -18.67 9.41 1.48
C LEU A 215 -19.76 9.27 2.53
N GLN A 216 -19.58 8.32 3.44
CA GLN A 216 -20.51 8.03 4.52
C GLN A 216 -19.81 8.13 5.87
N LEU A 217 -20.57 8.59 6.85
CA LEU A 217 -20.23 8.54 8.26
C LEU A 217 -21.23 7.64 8.97
N GLU A 218 -20.76 6.53 9.51
CA GLU A 218 -21.57 5.40 9.97
C GLU A 218 -22.49 4.86 8.87
N ASP A 219 -23.77 5.17 8.95
CA ASP A 219 -24.81 4.81 7.98
C ASP A 219 -25.39 6.06 7.28
N LYS A 220 -24.79 7.23 7.50
CA LYS A 220 -25.27 8.50 6.95
C LYS A 220 -24.40 8.93 5.76
N ILE A 221 -25.03 9.14 4.61
CA ILE A 221 -24.38 9.74 3.44
C ILE A 221 -24.07 11.21 3.75
N MET A 222 -22.79 11.57 3.68
CA MET A 222 -22.29 12.92 3.91
C MET A 222 -22.07 13.66 2.60
N PHE A 223 -21.60 12.95 1.58
CA PHE A 223 -21.35 13.49 0.26
C PHE A 223 -21.49 12.38 -0.78
N GLN A 224 -22.16 12.68 -1.88
CA GLN A 224 -22.28 11.76 -3.00
C GLN A 224 -22.27 12.58 -4.30
N THR A 225 -21.41 12.22 -5.25
CA THR A 225 -21.38 12.85 -6.56
C THR A 225 -21.04 11.85 -7.66
N SER A 226 -21.63 12.07 -8.83
CA SER A 226 -21.24 11.40 -10.07
C SER A 226 -20.25 12.23 -10.90
N ASP A 227 -19.93 13.45 -10.46
CA ASP A 227 -18.95 14.30 -11.13
C ASP A 227 -17.54 13.72 -11.01
N THR A 228 -16.73 14.01 -12.03
CA THR A 228 -15.33 13.60 -12.05
C THR A 228 -14.48 14.56 -11.22
N LEU A 229 -13.80 14.06 -10.20
CA LEU A 229 -12.83 14.81 -9.38
C LEU A 229 -11.40 14.34 -9.65
N GLY A 230 -10.44 15.27 -9.62
CA GLY A 230 -9.02 14.91 -9.61
C GLY A 230 -8.57 14.39 -8.24
N PHE A 231 -7.38 13.79 -8.18
CA PHE A 231 -6.77 13.38 -6.90
C PHE A 231 -6.66 14.54 -5.91
N ALA A 232 -6.17 15.69 -6.37
CA ALA A 232 -6.09 16.88 -5.54
C ALA A 232 -7.49 17.32 -5.07
N ASP A 233 -8.52 17.30 -5.90
CA ASP A 233 -9.86 17.76 -5.46
C ASP A 233 -10.54 16.80 -4.47
N LEU A 234 -10.30 15.50 -4.62
CA LEU A 234 -10.86 14.47 -3.72
C LEU A 234 -10.16 14.46 -2.35
N PHE A 235 -8.84 14.67 -2.33
CA PHE A 235 -8.01 14.55 -1.14
C PHE A 235 -7.49 15.89 -0.58
N ALA A 236 -7.69 17.00 -1.28
CA ALA A 236 -7.45 18.32 -0.71
C ALA A 236 -8.46 18.59 0.40
N GLU A 237 -8.02 19.45 1.31
CA GLU A 237 -8.72 19.88 2.51
C GLU A 237 -10.26 20.04 2.40
N PRO A 238 -10.90 20.58 1.34
CA PRO A 238 -12.32 20.88 1.43
C PRO A 238 -13.25 19.69 1.66
N VAL A 239 -13.10 18.53 1.02
CA VAL A 239 -14.13 17.47 1.12
C VAL A 239 -13.99 16.65 2.40
N LEU A 240 -12.78 16.15 2.69
CA LEU A 240 -12.53 15.34 3.88
C LEU A 240 -12.51 16.19 5.16
N LEU A 241 -11.94 17.41 5.17
CA LEU A 241 -12.05 18.27 6.35
C LEU A 241 -13.45 18.85 6.53
N GLN A 242 -14.23 19.19 5.48
CA GLN A 242 -15.62 19.60 5.72
C GLN A 242 -16.45 18.45 6.28
N ALA A 243 -16.25 17.23 5.79
CA ALA A 243 -16.88 16.05 6.38
C ALA A 243 -16.45 15.88 7.84
N MET A 244 -15.15 15.92 8.15
CA MET A 244 -14.64 15.82 9.53
C MET A 244 -15.02 17.00 10.43
N GLN A 245 -15.13 18.22 9.91
CA GLN A 245 -15.58 19.42 10.63
C GLN A 245 -17.09 19.37 10.91
N SER A 246 -17.88 18.83 9.97
CA SER A 246 -19.31 18.59 10.20
C SER A 246 -19.54 17.56 11.32
N VAL A 247 -18.55 16.69 11.59
CA VAL A 247 -18.56 15.81 12.75
C VAL A 247 -18.20 16.56 14.04
N LYS A 248 -17.22 17.47 14.02
CA LYS A 248 -16.87 18.31 15.19
C LYS A 248 -17.99 19.27 15.64
N MET A 249 -18.99 19.52 14.80
CA MET A 249 -20.12 20.43 15.06
C MET A 249 -21.34 19.74 15.70
N LYS A 250 -21.22 18.49 16.16
CA LYS A 250 -22.24 17.76 16.92
C LYS A 250 -21.66 17.17 18.20
#